data_AF-A0AA36MUQ4-F1
#
_entry.id   AF-A0AA36MUQ4-F1
#
_cell.length_a   1.000
_cell.length_b   1.000
_cell.length_c   1.000
_cell.angle_alpha   90.00
_cell.angle_beta   90.00
_cell.angle_gamma   90.00
#
_symmetry.space_group_name_H-M   'P 1'
#
loop_
_entity.id
_entity.type
_entity.pdbx_description
1 polymer ?
#
loop_
_entity_poly.entity_id
_entity_poly.type
_entity_poly.pdbx_seq_one_letter_code
_entity_poly.pdbx_strand_id
1 'polypeptide(L)'
;MKQRIGAMFSRVPGSVPALGAGAAIGGFVLDAWKRRQEEQDRARMVTRVIHSSFHAFQPKVEIPREQVQVTMKRLLDLDDRSPVLIWGSHLAGKSFALFKAFEQAGFREGVVHVKLADDKDVARELLCKQLGAPGHVEAEEALRQAAKTLSRLPIIVLEIPREVSDMAVVRSCSGFAKTWGYDAELAKVIVLASSASMALSFDADAREVRFQIQPLSEEECQQEEVQTFLKHHGGAVAVEHKSELLHLSGGNVGKLEDLAQALRTKTFEEVRLETISAQEEEILRFFGIDAQGGFGPEKVLAAKEVARRVADAPFEQCVRSVDFADRFTSKDLAQAVKARGAHCIYVKATTKADERFCAASPSVHALLKQKTRWLGIF
;
A
#
# COMPACT_ATOMS: atom_id res chain seq x y z
N MET A 1 -54.02 -35.95 -38.99
CA MET A 1 -55.07 -36.95 -38.74
C MET A 1 -55.78 -36.55 -37.43
N LYS A 2 -57.09 -36.26 -37.51
CA LYS A 2 -58.19 -36.10 -36.51
C LYS A 2 -57.83 -36.32 -35.01
N GLN A 3 -58.42 -35.69 -33.97
CA GLN A 3 -59.66 -34.93 -33.78
C GLN A 3 -59.72 -34.30 -32.37
N ARG A 4 -60.73 -33.43 -32.18
CA ARG A 4 -61.12 -32.62 -31.00
C ARG A 4 -61.96 -33.37 -29.94
N ILE A 5 -61.82 -32.93 -28.68
CA ILE A 5 -62.84 -32.52 -27.66
C ILE A 5 -63.80 -33.55 -26.99
N GLY A 6 -63.83 -33.49 -25.64
CA GLY A 6 -65.02 -33.56 -24.75
C GLY A 6 -65.33 -34.92 -24.10
N ALA A 7 -65.83 -35.07 -22.86
CA ALA A 7 -66.18 -34.17 -21.76
C ALA A 7 -66.54 -34.98 -20.47
N MET A 8 -66.46 -34.32 -19.30
CA MET A 8 -67.34 -34.40 -18.12
C MET A 8 -67.38 -35.59 -17.11
N PHE A 9 -67.05 -35.20 -15.87
CA PHE A 9 -67.60 -35.55 -14.53
C PHE A 9 -67.51 -36.96 -13.94
N SER A 10 -66.85 -37.06 -12.78
CA SER A 10 -67.54 -37.39 -11.53
C SER A 10 -66.76 -36.98 -10.26
N ARG A 11 -67.53 -36.76 -9.19
CA ARG A 11 -67.24 -36.08 -7.93
C ARG A 11 -66.24 -36.82 -7.01
N VAL A 12 -65.47 -36.02 -6.26
CA VAL A 12 -64.76 -36.34 -5.00
C VAL A 12 -65.83 -36.58 -3.89
N PRO A 13 -65.72 -37.55 -2.96
CA PRO A 13 -64.97 -37.33 -1.71
C PRO A 13 -64.38 -38.58 -1.02
N GLY A 14 -63.26 -38.40 -0.31
CA GLY A 14 -62.67 -39.45 0.52
C GLY A 14 -61.36 -39.04 1.17
N SER A 15 -61.41 -38.09 2.08
CA SER A 15 -60.34 -37.79 3.03
C SER A 15 -60.10 -38.97 3.98
N VAL A 16 -58.86 -39.45 4.06
CA VAL A 16 -58.31 -40.14 5.25
C VAL A 16 -56.90 -39.59 5.52
N PRO A 17 -56.54 -39.29 6.80
CA PRO A 17 -55.45 -38.38 7.14
C PRO A 17 -54.14 -39.09 7.53
N ALA A 18 -53.05 -38.30 7.55
CA ALA A 18 -51.71 -38.57 8.10
C ALA A 18 -50.89 -39.66 7.37
N LEU A 19 -49.68 -39.35 6.90
CA LEU A 19 -48.53 -39.08 7.76
C LEU A 19 -47.66 -37.93 7.25
N GLY A 20 -47.64 -36.85 8.03
CA GLY A 20 -46.63 -35.78 7.98
C GLY A 20 -45.27 -36.24 8.49
N ALA A 21 -44.68 -37.26 7.86
CA ALA A 21 -43.30 -37.67 8.10
C ALA A 21 -42.37 -37.21 6.97
N GLY A 22 -42.84 -37.14 5.72
CA GLY A 22 -42.01 -36.76 4.58
C GLY A 22 -41.60 -35.28 4.55
N ALA A 23 -42.50 -34.37 4.96
CA ALA A 23 -42.20 -32.93 5.00
C ALA A 23 -41.29 -32.55 6.19
N ALA A 24 -41.47 -33.23 7.34
CA ALA A 24 -40.61 -33.04 8.50
C ALA A 24 -39.21 -33.60 8.23
N ILE A 25 -39.10 -34.85 7.74
CA ILE A 25 -37.80 -35.46 7.41
C ILE A 25 -37.09 -34.70 6.28
N GLY A 26 -37.82 -34.25 5.25
CA GLY A 26 -37.26 -33.41 4.19
C GLY A 26 -36.71 -32.07 4.71
N GLY A 27 -37.43 -31.41 5.62
CA GLY A 27 -36.96 -30.18 6.29
C GLY A 27 -35.74 -30.41 7.17
N PHE A 28 -35.72 -31.48 7.98
CA PHE A 28 -34.57 -31.84 8.82
C PHE A 28 -33.33 -32.21 7.99
N VAL A 29 -33.50 -32.90 6.85
CA VAL A 29 -32.40 -33.26 5.96
C VAL A 29 -31.86 -32.03 5.22
N LEU A 30 -32.73 -31.12 4.76
CA LEU A 30 -32.32 -29.84 4.16
C LEU A 30 -31.60 -28.93 5.17
N ASP A 31 -32.08 -28.84 6.41
CA ASP A 31 -31.44 -28.08 7.47
C ASP A 31 -30.10 -28.69 7.91
N ALA A 32 -30.01 -30.02 8.02
CA ALA A 32 -28.75 -30.69 8.32
C ALA A 32 -27.73 -30.56 7.19
N TRP A 33 -28.19 -30.61 5.93
CA TRP A 33 -27.33 -30.40 4.76
C TRP A 33 -26.81 -28.97 4.68
N LYS A 34 -27.69 -27.98 4.91
CA LYS A 34 -27.34 -26.57 4.94
C LYS A 34 -26.32 -26.26 6.05
N ARG A 35 -26.54 -26.77 7.27
CA ARG A 35 -25.58 -26.65 8.37
C ARG A 35 -24.22 -27.26 8.03
N ARG A 36 -24.22 -28.45 7.40
CA ARG A 36 -22.97 -29.11 6.98
C ARG A 36 -22.23 -28.31 5.92
N GLN A 37 -22.95 -27.68 4.99
CA GLN A 37 -22.37 -26.80 3.99
C GLN A 37 -21.78 -25.54 4.63
N GLU A 38 -22.51 -24.90 5.55
CA GLU A 38 -22.04 -23.74 6.32
C GLU A 38 -20.78 -24.08 7.16
N GLU A 39 -20.72 -25.26 7.77
CA GLU A 39 -19.52 -25.76 8.47
C GLU A 39 -18.34 -25.97 7.52
N GLN A 40 -18.58 -26.56 6.34
CA GLN A 40 -17.55 -26.74 5.32
C GLN A 40 -17.04 -25.41 4.75
N ASP A 41 -17.92 -24.43 4.59
CA ASP A 41 -17.56 -23.08 4.14
C ASP A 41 -16.74 -22.37 5.21
N ARG A 42 -17.12 -22.46 6.49
CA ARG A 42 -16.33 -21.96 7.63
C ARG A 42 -14.96 -22.59 7.71
N ALA A 43 -14.87 -23.92 7.65
CA ALA A 43 -13.60 -24.63 7.67
C ALA A 43 -12.70 -24.18 6.51
N ARG A 44 -13.26 -23.98 5.31
CA ARG A 44 -12.51 -23.46 4.16
C ARG A 44 -11.97 -22.04 4.39
N MET A 45 -12.76 -21.14 4.97
CA MET A 45 -12.30 -19.78 5.31
C MET A 45 -11.16 -19.82 6.33
N VAL A 46 -11.29 -20.62 7.39
CA VAL A 46 -10.25 -20.77 8.42
C VAL A 46 -8.96 -21.33 7.83
N THR A 47 -9.06 -22.37 7.01
CA THR A 47 -7.92 -22.97 6.29
C THR A 47 -7.23 -21.94 5.39
N ARG A 48 -7.99 -21.06 4.71
CA ARG A 48 -7.43 -19.96 3.90
C ARG A 48 -6.64 -18.95 4.75
N VAL A 49 -7.14 -18.59 5.93
CA VAL A 49 -6.39 -17.73 6.85
C VAL A 49 -5.12 -18.43 7.31
N ILE A 50 -5.21 -19.66 7.80
CA ILE A 50 -4.07 -20.41 8.36
C ILE A 50 -2.97 -20.57 7.31
N HIS A 51 -3.28 -21.04 6.11
CA HIS A 51 -2.26 -21.26 5.07
C HIS A 51 -1.96 -20.03 4.21
N SER A 52 -2.51 -18.86 4.57
CA SER A 52 -2.11 -17.62 3.91
C SER A 52 -0.67 -17.28 4.27
N SER A 53 0.06 -16.77 3.29
CA SER A 53 1.42 -16.30 3.50
C SER A 53 1.66 -15.02 2.74
N PHE A 54 2.57 -14.20 3.26
CA PHE A 54 2.97 -12.98 2.61
C PHE A 54 4.09 -13.26 1.63
N HIS A 55 3.79 -13.07 0.34
CA HIS A 55 4.78 -13.10 -0.71
C HIS A 55 5.08 -11.68 -1.14
N ALA A 56 6.33 -11.24 -0.93
CA ALA A 56 6.88 -10.07 -1.60
C ALA A 56 7.79 -10.52 -2.73
N PHE A 57 8.04 -9.62 -3.68
CA PHE A 57 9.11 -9.80 -4.64
C PHE A 57 10.44 -10.00 -3.89
N GLN A 58 11.08 -11.15 -4.09
CA GLN A 58 12.40 -11.46 -3.56
C GLN A 58 13.44 -11.05 -4.61
N PRO A 59 14.24 -10.01 -4.37
CA PRO A 59 15.33 -9.67 -5.26
C PRO A 59 16.38 -10.78 -5.20
N LYS A 60 16.99 -11.10 -6.35
CA LYS A 60 18.00 -12.16 -6.45
C LYS A 60 19.29 -11.82 -5.71
N VAL A 61 19.57 -10.53 -5.56
CA VAL A 61 20.67 -9.98 -4.76
C VAL A 61 20.09 -8.90 -3.85
N GLU A 62 20.46 -8.95 -2.58
CA GLU A 62 19.88 -8.13 -1.53
C GLU A 62 20.86 -7.04 -1.09
N ILE A 63 20.34 -5.85 -0.78
CA ILE A 63 21.08 -4.84 -0.03
C ILE A 63 20.65 -4.99 1.45
N PRO A 64 21.54 -5.44 2.35
CA PRO A 64 21.18 -5.71 3.74
C PRO A 64 20.94 -4.41 4.50
N ARG A 65 19.66 -4.08 4.73
CA ARG A 65 19.24 -2.90 5.50
C ARG A 65 19.04 -3.25 6.97
N GLU A 66 20.13 -3.60 7.66
CA GLU A 66 20.10 -4.19 9.02
C GLU A 66 19.27 -3.37 10.02
N GLN A 67 19.44 -2.04 10.05
CA GLN A 67 18.69 -1.17 10.97
C GLN A 67 17.18 -1.22 10.71
N VAL A 68 16.78 -1.28 9.44
CA VAL A 68 15.38 -1.44 9.03
C VAL A 68 14.86 -2.79 9.50
N GLN A 69 15.63 -3.87 9.32
CA GLN A 69 15.25 -5.22 9.75
C GLN A 69 15.09 -5.34 11.26
N VAL A 70 16.03 -4.80 12.04
CA VAL A 70 15.98 -4.79 13.51
C VAL A 70 14.74 -4.05 14.01
N THR A 71 14.45 -2.88 13.43
CA THR A 71 13.27 -2.10 13.79
C THR A 71 11.99 -2.83 13.41
N MET A 72 11.92 -3.37 12.19
CA MET A 72 10.77 -4.12 11.70
C MET A 72 10.45 -5.32 12.60
N LYS A 73 11.48 -6.06 13.02
CA LYS A 73 11.32 -7.21 13.93
C LYS A 73 10.67 -6.80 15.27
N ARG A 74 11.01 -5.62 15.80
CA ARG A 74 10.38 -5.10 17.03
C ARG A 74 8.92 -4.72 16.80
N LEU A 75 8.57 -4.20 15.63
CA LEU A 75 7.17 -3.85 15.28
C LEU A 75 6.26 -5.07 15.11
N LEU A 76 6.88 -6.22 14.80
CA LEU A 76 6.22 -7.51 14.67
C LEU A 76 5.98 -8.22 16.00
N ASP A 77 6.34 -7.59 17.12
CA ASP A 77 5.97 -8.10 18.44
C ASP A 77 4.44 -8.26 18.52
N LEU A 78 4.01 -9.48 18.84
CA LEU A 78 2.60 -9.86 18.88
C LEU A 78 1.96 -9.55 20.23
N ASP A 79 2.77 -9.29 21.27
CA ASP A 79 2.28 -8.80 22.55
C ASP A 79 1.83 -7.33 22.43
N ASP A 80 2.46 -6.57 21.53
CA ASP A 80 1.99 -5.26 21.12
C ASP A 80 0.88 -5.40 20.06
N ARG A 81 -0.34 -5.04 20.43
CA ARG A 81 -1.52 -5.11 19.55
C ARG A 81 -1.73 -3.86 18.70
N SER A 82 -0.91 -2.84 18.87
CA SER A 82 -1.01 -1.62 18.07
C SER A 82 -0.92 -1.95 16.57
N PRO A 83 -1.83 -1.41 15.74
CA PRO A 83 -1.67 -1.45 14.31
C PRO A 83 -0.34 -0.83 13.90
N VAL A 84 0.28 -1.33 12.84
CA VAL A 84 1.57 -0.82 12.37
C VAL A 84 1.37 -0.15 11.02
N LEU A 85 1.77 1.12 10.91
CA LEU A 85 1.86 1.82 9.63
C LEU A 85 3.32 1.85 9.19
N ILE A 86 3.64 1.12 8.12
CA ILE A 86 4.93 1.19 7.43
C ILE A 86 4.74 2.04 6.19
N TRP A 87 5.49 3.13 6.10
CA TRP A 87 5.37 4.05 4.98
C TRP A 87 6.73 4.47 4.44
N GLY A 88 6.73 5.00 3.22
CA GLY A 88 7.95 5.40 2.55
C GLY A 88 7.72 5.51 1.05
N SER A 89 8.69 6.09 0.36
CA SER A 89 8.63 6.30 -1.09
C SER A 89 8.27 5.03 -1.85
N HIS A 90 7.61 5.20 -2.99
CA HIS A 90 7.40 4.11 -3.93
C HIS A 90 8.76 3.47 -4.29
N LEU A 91 8.83 2.14 -4.31
CA LEU A 91 10.06 1.35 -4.53
C LEU A 91 11.17 1.49 -3.46
N ALA A 92 10.88 2.03 -2.27
CA ALA A 92 11.85 2.07 -1.16
C ALA A 92 12.17 0.69 -0.52
N GLY A 93 11.51 -0.39 -0.96
CA GLY A 93 11.73 -1.75 -0.43
C GLY A 93 10.84 -2.14 0.75
N LYS A 94 9.67 -1.51 0.91
CA LYS A 94 8.76 -1.76 2.05
C LYS A 94 8.30 -3.22 2.16
N SER A 95 7.68 -3.74 1.11
CA SER A 95 7.16 -5.11 1.08
C SER A 95 8.28 -6.12 1.27
N PHE A 96 9.47 -5.88 0.69
CA PHE A 96 10.63 -6.75 0.88
C PHE A 96 11.17 -6.72 2.32
N ALA A 97 11.29 -5.54 2.94
CA ALA A 97 11.71 -5.43 4.33
C ALA A 97 10.74 -6.14 5.29
N LEU A 98 9.43 -6.02 5.05
CA LEU A 98 8.40 -6.73 5.82
C LEU A 98 8.50 -8.24 5.61
N PHE A 99 8.69 -8.69 4.36
CA PHE A 99 8.89 -10.11 4.05
C PHE A 99 10.08 -10.71 4.82
N LYS A 100 11.22 -10.02 4.85
CA LYS A 100 12.39 -10.47 5.62
C LYS A 100 12.14 -10.52 7.12
N ALA A 101 11.41 -9.53 7.64
CA ALA A 101 11.05 -9.53 9.05
C ALA A 101 10.12 -10.71 9.40
N PHE A 102 9.18 -11.07 8.52
CA PHE A 102 8.37 -12.29 8.68
C PHE A 102 9.21 -13.56 8.60
N GLU A 103 10.13 -13.70 7.65
CA GLU A 103 11.03 -14.86 7.58
C GLU A 103 11.84 -15.03 8.87
N GLN A 104 12.45 -13.95 9.37
CA GLN A 104 13.26 -13.95 10.59
C GLN A 104 12.44 -14.21 11.86
N ALA A 105 11.18 -13.76 11.89
CA ALA A 105 10.24 -14.03 12.99
C ALA A 105 9.60 -15.43 12.90
N GLY A 106 9.80 -16.16 11.81
CA GLY A 106 9.18 -17.47 11.58
C GLY A 106 7.70 -17.40 11.17
N PHE A 107 7.21 -16.23 10.75
CA PHE A 107 5.83 -16.04 10.31
C PHE A 107 5.66 -16.46 8.84
N ARG A 108 5.61 -17.77 8.60
CA ARG A 108 5.44 -18.37 7.27
C ARG A 108 3.98 -18.56 6.83
N GLU A 109 3.09 -18.61 7.80
CA GLU A 109 1.66 -18.91 7.64
C GLU A 109 0.83 -17.90 8.43
N GLY A 110 -0.49 -17.84 8.24
CA GLY A 110 -1.36 -16.92 8.96
C GLY A 110 -1.11 -15.46 8.64
N VAL A 111 -0.63 -15.15 7.42
CA VAL A 111 -0.41 -13.77 6.95
C VAL A 111 -1.22 -13.50 5.69
N VAL A 112 -2.32 -12.78 5.85
CA VAL A 112 -3.23 -12.42 4.75
C VAL A 112 -2.79 -11.09 4.14
N HIS A 113 -2.38 -11.12 2.88
CA HIS A 113 -2.04 -9.92 2.12
C HIS A 113 -3.26 -9.43 1.33
N VAL A 114 -3.75 -8.24 1.67
CA VAL A 114 -4.82 -7.53 0.95
C VAL A 114 -4.20 -6.36 0.21
N LYS A 115 -4.05 -6.49 -1.11
CA LYS A 115 -3.56 -5.43 -1.98
C LYS A 115 -4.73 -4.65 -2.54
N LEU A 116 -4.77 -3.35 -2.23
CA LEU A 116 -5.73 -2.41 -2.82
C LEU A 116 -5.25 -2.10 -4.24
N ALA A 117 -6.16 -1.92 -5.19
CA ALA A 117 -5.87 -1.70 -6.59
C ALA A 117 -6.54 -0.44 -7.14
N ASP A 118 -7.66 -0.01 -6.55
CA ASP A 118 -8.40 1.15 -7.02
C ASP A 118 -8.98 2.02 -5.89
N ASP A 119 -9.47 3.19 -6.28
CA ASP A 119 -10.03 4.22 -5.38
C ASP A 119 -11.40 3.84 -4.78
N LYS A 120 -12.00 2.74 -5.22
CA LYS A 120 -13.29 2.23 -4.72
C LYS A 120 -13.10 1.09 -3.73
N ASP A 121 -11.89 0.57 -3.60
CA ASP A 121 -11.63 -0.58 -2.75
C ASP A 121 -11.88 -0.29 -1.27
N VAL A 122 -12.71 -1.13 -0.67
CA VAL A 122 -12.96 -1.14 0.77
C VAL A 122 -12.20 -2.32 1.37
N ALA A 123 -11.23 -2.04 2.24
CA ALA A 123 -10.31 -3.03 2.80
C ALA A 123 -11.02 -4.26 3.39
N ARG A 124 -12.11 -4.05 4.15
CA ARG A 124 -12.92 -5.14 4.73
C ARG A 124 -13.59 -6.01 3.66
N GLU A 125 -14.11 -5.40 2.59
CA GLU A 125 -14.81 -6.12 1.53
C GLU A 125 -13.84 -6.97 0.70
N LEU A 126 -12.66 -6.42 0.38
CA LEU A 126 -11.61 -7.18 -0.28
C LEU A 126 -11.15 -8.36 0.56
N LEU A 127 -10.97 -8.17 1.87
CA LEU A 127 -10.62 -9.26 2.77
C LEU A 127 -11.71 -10.34 2.78
N CYS A 128 -12.99 -9.96 2.94
CA CYS A 128 -14.10 -10.92 2.90
C CYS A 128 -14.08 -11.71 1.58
N LYS A 129 -13.91 -11.03 0.44
CA LYS A 129 -13.81 -11.66 -0.87
C LYS A 129 -12.63 -12.64 -0.96
N GLN A 130 -11.46 -12.26 -0.47
CA GLN A 130 -10.26 -13.11 -0.46
C GLN A 130 -10.43 -14.35 0.42
N LEU A 131 -11.09 -14.20 1.58
CA LEU A 131 -11.43 -15.32 2.44
C LEU A 131 -12.57 -16.17 1.88
N GLY A 132 -13.40 -15.63 0.98
CA GLY A 132 -14.65 -16.25 0.52
C GLY A 132 -15.78 -16.14 1.52
N ALA A 133 -15.73 -15.13 2.38
CA ALA A 133 -16.75 -14.85 3.38
C ALA A 133 -17.93 -14.11 2.73
N PRO A 134 -19.18 -14.53 3.00
CA PRO A 134 -20.37 -13.82 2.50
C PRO A 134 -20.55 -12.46 3.15
N GLY A 135 -19.96 -12.25 4.33
CA GLY A 135 -20.03 -11.01 5.08
C GLY A 135 -18.92 -10.90 6.12
N HIS A 136 -18.95 -9.80 6.87
CA HIS A 136 -17.95 -9.49 7.87
C HIS A 136 -18.00 -10.47 9.05
N VAL A 137 -19.19 -10.87 9.51
CA VAL A 137 -19.36 -11.75 10.67
C VAL A 137 -18.64 -13.09 10.47
N GLU A 138 -18.77 -13.68 9.28
CA GLU A 138 -18.13 -14.94 8.94
C GLU A 138 -16.61 -14.81 8.83
N ALA A 139 -16.12 -13.67 8.30
CA ALA A 139 -14.70 -13.38 8.26
C ALA A 139 -14.11 -13.18 9.66
N GLU A 140 -14.81 -12.49 10.56
CA GLU A 140 -14.39 -12.32 11.97
C GLU A 140 -14.29 -13.68 12.68
N GLU A 141 -15.30 -14.54 12.52
CA GLU A 141 -15.28 -15.88 13.11
C GLU A 141 -14.13 -16.72 12.54
N ALA A 142 -13.87 -16.63 11.24
CA ALA A 142 -12.74 -17.33 10.62
C ALA A 142 -11.39 -16.87 11.18
N LEU A 143 -11.21 -15.55 11.40
CA LEU A 143 -10.00 -15.01 12.03
C LEU A 143 -9.85 -15.49 13.48
N ARG A 144 -10.93 -15.50 14.27
CA ARG A 144 -10.91 -16.01 15.66
C ARG A 144 -10.55 -17.49 15.74
N GLN A 145 -11.11 -18.30 14.85
CA GLN A 145 -10.81 -19.73 14.79
C GLN A 145 -9.37 -19.99 14.32
N ALA A 146 -8.91 -19.26 13.29
CA ALA A 146 -7.53 -19.35 12.84
C ALA A 146 -6.55 -18.95 13.95
N ALA A 147 -6.86 -17.92 14.74
CA ALA A 147 -6.00 -17.50 15.84
C ALA A 147 -5.78 -18.60 16.89
N LYS A 148 -6.83 -19.38 17.20
CA LYS A 148 -6.74 -20.54 18.10
C LYS A 148 -5.81 -21.62 17.55
N THR A 149 -5.90 -21.90 16.25
CA THR A 149 -5.05 -22.92 15.60
C THR A 149 -3.59 -22.44 15.48
N LEU A 150 -3.38 -21.17 15.14
CA LEU A 150 -2.05 -20.57 15.02
C LEU A 150 -1.38 -20.31 16.38
N SER A 151 -2.13 -20.38 17.49
CA SER A 151 -1.70 -19.96 18.82
C SER A 151 -1.20 -18.51 18.89
N ARG A 152 -1.70 -17.66 17.98
CA ARG A 152 -1.43 -16.22 17.89
C ARG A 152 -2.45 -15.55 16.98
N LEU A 153 -2.52 -14.23 17.00
CA LEU A 153 -3.33 -13.50 16.02
C LEU A 153 -2.81 -13.74 14.59
N PRO A 154 -3.72 -13.92 13.61
CA PRO A 154 -3.35 -13.81 12.20
C PRO A 154 -2.85 -12.39 11.91
N ILE A 155 -1.98 -12.25 10.93
CA ILE A 155 -1.46 -10.96 10.49
C ILE A 155 -2.19 -10.56 9.21
N ILE A 156 -2.65 -9.32 9.14
CA ILE A 156 -3.29 -8.77 7.95
C ILE A 156 -2.43 -7.62 7.45
N VAL A 157 -1.91 -7.77 6.23
CA VAL A 157 -1.13 -6.74 5.54
C VAL A 157 -2.05 -6.03 4.55
N LEU A 158 -2.31 -4.75 4.76
CA LEU A 158 -3.03 -3.88 3.85
C LEU A 158 -2.03 -3.07 3.02
N GLU A 159 -1.89 -3.37 1.72
CA GLU A 159 -0.99 -2.64 0.83
C GLU A 159 -1.76 -1.59 0.04
N ILE A 160 -1.47 -0.31 0.33
CA ILE A 160 -1.99 0.85 -0.41
C ILE A 160 -0.94 1.24 -1.47
N PRO A 161 -1.17 0.93 -2.75
CA PRO A 161 -0.21 1.20 -3.81
C PRO A 161 -0.20 2.71 -4.14
N ARG A 162 0.75 3.17 -4.96
CA ARG A 162 0.92 4.60 -5.25
C ARG A 162 -0.26 5.16 -6.05
N GLU A 163 -0.90 4.31 -6.84
CA GLU A 163 -1.94 4.63 -7.82
C GLU A 163 -3.28 4.95 -7.16
N VAL A 164 -3.51 4.46 -5.94
CA VAL A 164 -4.67 4.83 -5.13
C VAL A 164 -4.47 6.29 -4.69
N SER A 165 -5.48 7.12 -4.85
CA SER A 165 -5.45 8.53 -4.48
C SER A 165 -6.63 8.93 -3.60
N ASP A 166 -7.66 8.09 -3.53
CA ASP A 166 -8.85 8.37 -2.74
C ASP A 166 -8.64 8.11 -1.25
N MET A 167 -8.89 9.17 -0.49
CA MET A 167 -8.89 9.17 0.96
C MET A 167 -9.97 8.29 1.59
N ALA A 168 -11.02 7.92 0.85
CA ALA A 168 -11.99 6.93 1.27
C ALA A 168 -11.34 5.56 1.49
N VAL A 169 -10.39 5.16 0.63
CA VAL A 169 -9.64 3.91 0.78
C VAL A 169 -8.75 3.94 2.02
N VAL A 170 -8.03 5.05 2.25
CA VAL A 170 -7.19 5.22 3.44
C VAL A 170 -8.04 5.21 4.72
N ARG A 171 -9.21 5.86 4.71
CA ARG A 171 -10.18 5.82 5.81
C ARG A 171 -10.75 4.43 6.05
N SER A 172 -10.96 3.66 4.98
CA SER A 172 -11.34 2.25 5.08
C SER A 172 -10.26 1.42 5.78
N CYS A 173 -8.99 1.62 5.42
CA CYS A 173 -7.85 0.97 6.08
C CYS A 173 -7.72 1.40 7.55
N SER A 174 -7.91 2.70 7.84
CA SER A 174 -7.88 3.27 9.19
C SER A 174 -8.97 2.66 10.07
N GLY A 175 -10.21 2.65 9.57
CA GLY A 175 -11.34 2.02 10.23
C GLY A 175 -11.14 0.51 10.40
N PHE A 176 -10.53 -0.18 9.44
CA PHE A 176 -10.17 -1.59 9.56
C PHE A 176 -9.16 -1.81 10.69
N ALA A 177 -8.04 -1.09 10.68
CA ALA A 177 -6.96 -1.23 11.64
C ALA A 177 -7.44 -0.95 13.07
N LYS A 178 -8.27 0.08 13.25
CA LYS A 178 -8.92 0.38 14.52
C LYS A 178 -9.85 -0.75 14.96
N THR A 179 -10.83 -1.12 14.14
CA THR A 179 -11.87 -2.04 14.58
C THR A 179 -11.39 -3.47 14.72
N TRP A 180 -10.64 -3.99 13.74
CA TRP A 180 -10.25 -5.39 13.70
C TRP A 180 -8.85 -5.63 14.23
N GLY A 181 -7.97 -4.62 14.17
CA GLY A 181 -6.64 -4.69 14.76
C GLY A 181 -6.67 -4.49 16.26
N TYR A 182 -7.29 -3.40 16.72
CA TYR A 182 -7.21 -2.97 18.11
C TYR A 182 -8.47 -3.26 18.93
N ASP A 183 -9.64 -2.78 18.50
CA ASP A 183 -10.85 -2.84 19.34
C ASP A 183 -11.39 -4.27 19.50
N ALA A 184 -11.44 -5.04 18.41
CA ALA A 184 -11.93 -6.43 18.41
C ALA A 184 -10.83 -7.49 18.50
N GLU A 185 -9.56 -7.06 18.37
CA GLU A 185 -8.35 -7.90 18.48
C GLU A 185 -8.39 -9.17 17.64
N LEU A 186 -8.81 -9.04 16.39
CA LEU A 186 -8.99 -10.16 15.47
C LEU A 186 -7.69 -10.52 14.74
N ALA A 187 -6.80 -9.53 14.55
CA ALA A 187 -5.57 -9.68 13.79
C ALA A 187 -4.53 -8.63 14.21
N LYS A 188 -3.25 -8.90 13.99
CA LYS A 188 -2.23 -7.84 13.93
C LYS A 188 -2.33 -7.18 12.56
N VAL A 189 -2.68 -5.90 12.52
CA VAL A 189 -2.85 -5.17 11.25
C VAL A 189 -1.60 -4.37 10.93
N ILE A 190 -1.07 -4.58 9.72
CA ILE A 190 0.08 -3.86 9.17
C ILE A 190 -0.36 -3.17 7.89
N VAL A 191 -0.14 -1.87 7.78
CA VAL A 191 -0.51 -1.07 6.61
C VAL A 191 0.77 -0.61 5.91
N LEU A 192 0.89 -0.93 4.63
CA LEU A 192 1.96 -0.46 3.76
C LEU A 192 1.45 0.73 2.94
N ALA A 193 1.98 1.93 3.17
CA ALA A 193 1.62 3.13 2.41
C ALA A 193 2.77 3.58 1.50
N SER A 194 2.49 3.77 0.21
CA SER A 194 3.50 4.17 -0.78
C SER A 194 3.69 5.68 -0.96
N SER A 195 2.97 6.49 -0.18
CA SER A 195 3.13 7.94 -0.15
C SER A 195 3.03 8.47 1.28
N ALA A 196 3.69 9.61 1.54
CA ALA A 196 3.58 10.28 2.83
C ALA A 196 2.16 10.83 3.07
N SER A 197 1.44 11.20 2.01
CA SER A 197 0.08 11.73 2.11
C SER A 197 -0.93 10.71 2.63
N MET A 198 -0.84 9.47 2.16
CA MET A 198 -1.60 8.35 2.72
C MET A 198 -1.21 8.10 4.16
N ALA A 199 0.09 8.08 4.46
CA ALA A 199 0.60 7.82 5.79
C ALA A 199 0.15 8.87 6.81
N LEU A 200 0.13 10.14 6.41
CA LEU A 200 -0.36 11.25 7.23
C LEU A 200 -1.84 11.12 7.58
N SER A 201 -2.61 10.65 6.62
CA SER A 201 -4.06 10.60 6.73
C SER A 201 -4.59 9.29 7.30
N PHE A 202 -3.71 8.29 7.43
CA PHE A 202 -4.00 7.09 8.17
C PHE A 202 -4.08 7.43 9.65
N ASP A 203 -5.16 7.02 10.30
CA ASP A 203 -5.42 7.32 11.71
C ASP A 203 -6.19 6.17 12.36
N ALA A 204 -5.52 5.39 13.20
CA ALA A 204 -6.16 4.36 14.01
C ALA A 204 -6.38 4.88 15.44
N ASP A 205 -6.95 6.08 15.56
CA ASP A 205 -7.07 6.88 16.80
C ASP A 205 -5.72 7.15 17.48
N ALA A 206 -4.68 7.41 16.70
CA ALA A 206 -3.29 7.56 17.17
C ALA A 206 -2.74 6.38 18.00
N ARG A 207 -3.35 5.19 17.89
CA ARG A 207 -2.89 3.96 18.57
C ARG A 207 -1.87 3.19 17.72
N GLU A 208 -1.71 3.57 16.46
CA GLU A 208 -0.78 2.93 15.55
C GLU A 208 0.68 3.27 15.84
N VAL A 209 1.56 2.29 15.65
CA VAL A 209 3.00 2.53 15.58
C VAL A 209 3.38 2.87 14.15
N ARG A 210 4.07 3.99 13.96
CA ARG A 210 4.47 4.47 12.63
C ARG A 210 5.96 4.23 12.39
N PHE A 211 6.29 3.62 11.27
CA PHE A 211 7.66 3.38 10.85
C PHE A 211 7.88 3.82 9.41
N GLN A 212 8.88 4.66 9.20
CA GLN A 212 9.26 5.14 7.88
C GLN A 212 10.45 4.36 7.35
N ILE A 213 10.29 3.75 6.18
CA ILE A 213 11.40 3.22 5.40
C ILE A 213 11.86 4.33 4.46
N GLN A 214 13.06 4.83 4.72
CA GLN A 214 13.70 5.84 3.90
C GLN A 214 14.38 5.18 2.68
N PRO A 215 14.70 5.95 1.62
CA PRO A 215 15.68 5.53 0.63
C PRO A 215 17.02 5.12 1.27
N LEU A 216 17.92 4.52 0.48
CA LEU A 216 19.27 4.22 0.95
C LEU A 216 19.97 5.49 1.43
N SER A 217 20.58 5.43 2.62
CA SER A 217 21.44 6.52 3.12
C SER A 217 22.74 6.59 2.33
N GLU A 218 23.51 7.67 2.47
CA GLU A 218 24.82 7.78 1.84
C GLU A 218 25.77 6.68 2.31
N GLU A 219 25.71 6.30 3.59
CA GLU A 219 26.50 5.20 4.15
C GLU A 219 26.07 3.85 3.57
N GLU A 220 24.76 3.56 3.50
CA GLU A 220 24.23 2.35 2.85
C GLU A 220 24.68 2.30 1.39
N CYS A 221 24.72 3.43 0.70
CA CYS A 221 25.18 3.52 -0.69
C CYS A 221 26.66 3.16 -0.87
N GLN A 222 27.52 3.35 0.14
CA GLN A 222 28.95 3.03 0.03
C GLN A 222 29.27 1.55 0.26
N GLN A 223 28.31 0.76 0.75
CA GLN A 223 28.50 -0.66 1.03
C GLN A 223 28.88 -1.48 -0.22
N GLU A 224 29.66 -2.55 -0.02
CA GLU A 224 30.12 -3.46 -1.09
C GLU A 224 28.93 -4.24 -1.69
N GLU A 225 27.90 -4.47 -0.89
CA GLU A 225 26.66 -5.13 -1.27
C GLU A 225 25.90 -4.34 -2.33
N VAL A 226 25.96 -3.01 -2.30
CA VAL A 226 25.40 -2.16 -3.36
C VAL A 226 26.16 -2.35 -4.67
N GLN A 227 27.47 -2.53 -4.61
CA GLN A 227 28.27 -2.81 -5.80
C GLN A 227 27.97 -4.21 -6.36
N THR A 228 27.84 -5.21 -5.48
CA THR A 228 27.41 -6.56 -5.84
C THR A 228 26.02 -6.56 -6.49
N PHE A 229 25.09 -5.80 -5.92
CA PHE A 229 23.75 -5.60 -6.45
C PHE A 229 23.78 -5.00 -7.86
N LEU A 230 24.48 -3.88 -8.05
CA LEU A 230 24.60 -3.24 -9.36
C LEU A 230 25.27 -4.15 -10.39
N LYS A 231 26.35 -4.84 -10.00
CA LYS A 231 27.04 -5.79 -10.87
C LYS A 231 26.13 -6.93 -11.31
N HIS A 232 25.28 -7.44 -10.41
CA HIS A 232 24.31 -8.48 -10.75
C HIS A 232 23.25 -7.97 -11.74
N HIS A 233 22.68 -6.80 -11.50
CA HIS A 233 21.55 -6.31 -12.28
C HIS A 233 21.95 -5.63 -13.59
N GLY A 234 23.07 -4.91 -13.65
CA GLY A 234 23.51 -4.15 -14.83
C GLY A 234 24.97 -4.35 -15.25
N GLY A 235 25.69 -5.30 -14.64
CA GLY A 235 27.06 -5.63 -15.02
C GLY A 235 28.07 -4.55 -14.65
N ALA A 236 29.20 -4.52 -15.37
CA ALA A 236 30.29 -3.59 -15.12
C ALA A 236 29.88 -2.12 -15.33
N VAL A 237 29.04 -1.86 -16.32
CA VAL A 237 28.55 -0.50 -16.66
C VAL A 237 27.75 0.10 -15.49
N ALA A 238 26.92 -0.69 -14.82
CA ALA A 238 26.18 -0.22 -13.66
C ALA A 238 27.08 0.11 -12.46
N VAL A 239 28.19 -0.62 -12.30
CA VAL A 239 29.19 -0.34 -11.26
C VAL A 239 29.98 0.92 -11.58
N GLU A 240 30.36 1.11 -12.85
CA GLU A 240 31.06 2.30 -13.33
C GLU A 240 30.27 3.59 -13.05
N HIS A 241 28.95 3.56 -13.27
CA HIS A 241 28.05 4.69 -13.03
C HIS A 241 27.28 4.62 -11.69
N LYS A 242 27.87 3.98 -10.67
CA LYS A 242 27.21 3.76 -9.36
C LYS A 242 26.65 5.06 -8.77
N SER A 243 27.47 6.12 -8.69
CA SER A 243 27.09 7.39 -8.07
C SER A 243 25.92 8.06 -8.77
N GLU A 244 25.92 8.07 -10.10
CA GLU A 244 24.88 8.67 -10.91
C GLU A 244 23.57 7.86 -10.85
N LEU A 245 23.64 6.52 -10.86
CA LEU A 245 22.47 5.67 -10.70
C LEU A 245 21.81 5.84 -9.32
N LEU A 246 22.61 5.99 -8.27
CA LEU A 246 22.11 6.30 -6.92
C LEU A 246 21.42 7.66 -6.88
N HIS A 247 21.99 8.65 -7.58
CA HIS A 247 21.38 9.97 -7.72
C HIS A 247 20.05 9.94 -8.49
N LEU A 248 20.03 9.27 -9.65
CA LEU A 248 18.84 9.13 -10.50
C LEU A 248 17.72 8.35 -9.81
N SER A 249 18.06 7.32 -9.04
CA SER A 249 17.08 6.55 -8.25
C SER A 249 16.61 7.29 -6.98
N GLY A 250 17.34 8.32 -6.55
CA GLY A 250 17.12 8.98 -5.26
C GLY A 250 17.28 8.02 -4.08
N GLY A 251 18.15 7.00 -4.23
CA GLY A 251 18.36 5.95 -3.24
C GLY A 251 17.24 4.91 -3.13
N ASN A 252 16.21 4.93 -3.99
CA ASN A 252 15.15 3.92 -3.94
C ASN A 252 15.64 2.60 -4.54
N VAL A 253 15.69 1.54 -3.73
CA VAL A 253 16.25 0.23 -4.11
C VAL A 253 15.58 -0.35 -5.36
N GLY A 254 14.25 -0.35 -5.42
CA GLY A 254 13.56 -0.92 -6.59
C GLY A 254 13.80 -0.09 -7.86
N LYS A 255 13.86 1.24 -7.75
CA LYS A 255 14.20 2.09 -8.91
C LYS A 255 15.66 1.89 -9.34
N LEU A 256 16.58 1.72 -8.38
CA LEU A 256 17.98 1.39 -8.66
C LEU A 256 18.08 0.05 -9.41
N GLU A 257 17.29 -0.94 -9.03
CA GLU A 257 17.17 -2.22 -9.74
C GLU A 257 16.74 -2.01 -11.19
N ASP A 258 15.63 -1.28 -11.41
CA ASP A 258 15.10 -1.01 -12.75
C ASP A 258 16.13 -0.33 -13.65
N LEU A 259 16.83 0.68 -13.12
CA LEU A 259 17.85 1.42 -13.86
C LEU A 259 19.05 0.51 -14.20
N ALA A 260 19.52 -0.27 -13.23
CA ALA A 260 20.61 -1.22 -13.47
C ALA A 260 20.23 -2.28 -14.50
N GLN A 261 19.01 -2.82 -14.45
CA GLN A 261 18.51 -3.78 -15.43
C GLN A 261 18.41 -3.17 -16.83
N ALA A 262 17.99 -1.90 -16.96
CA ALA A 262 17.91 -1.22 -18.24
C ALA A 262 19.27 -1.09 -18.96
N LEU A 263 20.37 -1.01 -18.20
CA LEU A 263 21.74 -0.98 -18.76
C LEU A 263 22.16 -2.30 -19.44
N ARG A 264 21.37 -3.36 -19.32
CA ARG A 264 21.61 -4.60 -20.08
C ARG A 264 21.28 -4.45 -21.57
N THR A 265 20.40 -3.52 -21.92
CA THR A 265 19.91 -3.34 -23.29
C THR A 265 20.10 -1.93 -23.83
N LYS A 266 20.38 -0.96 -22.96
CA LYS A 266 20.57 0.46 -23.30
C LYS A 266 21.92 0.96 -22.79
N THR A 267 22.41 2.01 -23.42
CA THR A 267 23.55 2.77 -22.92
C THR A 267 23.18 3.57 -21.67
N PHE A 268 24.17 3.96 -20.88
CA PHE A 268 23.94 4.79 -19.69
C PHE A 268 23.29 6.13 -20.04
N GLU A 269 23.71 6.77 -21.14
CA GLU A 269 23.14 8.05 -21.57
C GLU A 269 21.66 7.94 -21.94
N GLU A 270 21.25 6.86 -22.61
CA GLU A 270 19.84 6.61 -22.91
C GLU A 270 19.01 6.44 -21.63
N VAL A 271 19.48 5.59 -20.69
CA VAL A 271 18.81 5.38 -19.40
C VAL A 271 18.72 6.68 -18.60
N ARG A 272 19.80 7.48 -18.60
CA ARG A 272 19.84 8.78 -17.92
C ARG A 272 18.83 9.76 -18.51
N LEU A 273 18.82 9.94 -19.83
CA LEU A 273 17.93 10.86 -20.52
C LEU A 273 16.45 10.47 -20.35
N GLU A 274 16.13 9.18 -20.49
CA GLU A 274 14.77 8.68 -20.27
C GLU A 274 14.32 8.90 -18.82
N THR A 275 15.21 8.68 -17.85
CA THR A 275 14.90 8.86 -16.43
C THR A 275 14.68 10.33 -16.09
N ILE A 276 15.56 11.21 -16.57
CA ILE A 276 15.41 12.66 -16.40
C ILE A 276 14.10 13.12 -17.04
N SER A 277 13.81 12.71 -18.28
CA SER A 277 12.57 13.05 -18.97
C SER A 277 11.33 12.60 -18.19
N ALA A 278 11.31 11.36 -17.68
CA ALA A 278 10.22 10.85 -16.86
C ALA A 278 10.05 11.64 -15.54
N GLN A 279 11.17 11.99 -14.88
CA GLN A 279 11.14 12.79 -13.68
C GLN A 279 10.68 14.23 -13.94
N GLU A 280 11.04 14.80 -15.09
CA GLU A 280 10.55 16.10 -15.55
C GLU A 280 9.04 16.08 -15.77
N GLU A 281 8.51 15.04 -16.43
CA GLU A 281 7.07 14.87 -16.56
C GLU A 281 6.38 14.74 -15.19
N GLU A 282 6.95 13.99 -14.24
CA GLU A 282 6.42 13.90 -12.89
C GLU A 282 6.40 15.26 -12.18
N ILE A 283 7.45 16.08 -12.35
CA ILE A 283 7.53 17.44 -11.82
C ILE A 283 6.48 18.36 -12.47
N LEU A 284 6.30 18.28 -13.79
CA LEU A 284 5.31 19.08 -14.50
C LEU A 284 3.89 18.72 -14.07
N ARG A 285 3.59 17.42 -13.92
CA ARG A 285 2.32 16.92 -13.36
C ARG A 285 2.14 17.37 -11.92
N PHE A 286 3.20 17.34 -11.10
CA PHE A 286 3.21 17.80 -9.71
C PHE A 286 2.81 19.27 -9.58
N PHE A 287 3.46 20.16 -10.34
CA PHE A 287 3.16 21.59 -10.29
C PHE A 287 1.90 21.96 -11.07
N GLY A 288 1.27 21.01 -11.77
CA GLY A 288 0.14 21.33 -12.63
C GLY A 288 0.52 22.24 -13.79
N ILE A 289 1.77 22.18 -14.24
CA ILE A 289 2.26 22.91 -15.42
C ILE A 289 1.88 22.11 -16.68
N ASP A 290 0.74 21.41 -16.65
CA ASP A 290 0.08 20.94 -17.85
C ASP A 290 -0.96 21.99 -18.28
N ALA A 291 -1.23 22.05 -19.58
CA ALA A 291 -2.15 23.03 -20.16
C ALA A 291 -3.63 22.80 -19.76
N GLN A 292 -3.93 21.82 -18.91
CA GLN A 292 -5.29 21.34 -18.65
C GLN A 292 -5.72 21.44 -17.17
N GLY A 293 -4.89 22.02 -16.31
CA GLY A 293 -4.96 21.77 -14.87
C GLY A 293 -5.32 22.94 -13.93
N GLY A 294 -6.39 23.71 -14.17
CA GLY A 294 -7.22 24.37 -13.13
C GLY A 294 -6.59 25.38 -12.13
N PHE A 295 -5.28 25.64 -12.19
CA PHE A 295 -4.64 26.70 -11.42
C PHE A 295 -4.63 27.97 -12.28
N GLY A 296 -5.24 29.04 -11.79
CA GLY A 296 -5.14 30.36 -12.46
C GLY A 296 -3.66 30.77 -12.64
N PRO A 297 -3.35 31.64 -13.61
CA PRO A 297 -1.97 32.01 -13.97
C PRO A 297 -1.12 32.47 -12.78
N GLU A 298 -1.72 33.10 -11.78
CA GLU A 298 -1.05 33.50 -10.53
C GLU A 298 -0.57 32.32 -9.68
N LYS A 299 -1.34 31.23 -9.63
CA LYS A 299 -0.98 30.03 -8.87
C LYS A 299 0.12 29.23 -9.58
N VAL A 300 0.17 29.28 -10.91
CA VAL A 300 1.26 28.71 -11.71
C VAL A 300 2.57 29.49 -11.48
N LEU A 301 2.51 30.84 -11.46
CA LEU A 301 3.65 31.68 -11.10
C LEU A 301 4.14 31.40 -9.67
N ALA A 302 3.23 31.24 -8.72
CA ALA A 302 3.57 30.89 -7.34
C ALA A 302 4.24 29.51 -7.25
N ALA A 303 3.71 28.50 -7.95
CA ALA A 303 4.31 27.17 -8.03
C ALA A 303 5.75 27.19 -8.60
N LYS A 304 6.00 27.99 -9.64
CA LYS A 304 7.34 28.18 -10.23
C LYS A 304 8.32 28.81 -9.24
N GLU A 305 7.92 29.89 -8.57
CA GLU A 305 8.77 30.55 -7.57
C GLU A 305 9.08 29.62 -6.38
N VAL A 306 8.14 28.76 -6.00
CA VAL A 306 8.36 27.74 -4.98
C VAL A 306 9.36 26.70 -5.43
N ALA A 307 9.23 26.19 -6.67
CA ALA A 307 10.18 25.26 -7.25
C ALA A 307 11.62 25.82 -7.22
N ARG A 308 11.77 27.11 -7.56
CA ARG A 308 13.05 27.85 -7.53
C ARG A 308 13.61 27.95 -6.11
N ARG A 309 12.80 28.34 -5.13
CA ARG A 309 13.23 28.44 -3.72
C ARG A 309 13.61 27.09 -3.13
N VAL A 310 12.87 26.04 -3.48
CA VAL A 310 13.21 24.66 -3.09
C VAL A 310 14.57 24.27 -3.67
N ALA A 311 14.84 24.60 -4.94
CA ALA A 311 16.13 24.37 -5.57
C ALA A 311 17.28 25.12 -4.88
N ASP A 312 17.09 26.39 -4.53
CA ASP A 312 18.17 27.21 -3.95
C ASP A 312 18.50 26.83 -2.49
N ALA A 313 17.56 26.23 -1.77
CA ALA A 313 17.73 25.84 -0.37
C ALA A 313 18.59 24.55 -0.22
N PRO A 314 19.34 24.40 0.88
CA PRO A 314 19.77 23.09 1.38
C PRO A 314 18.56 22.17 1.57
N PHE A 315 18.71 20.87 1.30
CA PHE A 315 17.59 19.93 1.34
C PHE A 315 16.93 19.89 2.74
N GLU A 316 17.74 20.02 3.78
CA GLU A 316 17.35 20.06 5.19
C GLU A 316 16.54 21.33 5.55
N GLN A 317 16.54 22.31 4.65
CA GLN A 317 15.93 23.62 4.81
C GLN A 317 14.80 23.87 3.80
N CYS A 318 14.29 22.84 3.13
CA CYS A 318 13.21 22.95 2.15
C CYS A 318 11.85 23.27 2.81
N VAL A 319 11.77 24.50 3.33
CA VAL A 319 10.64 25.38 3.62
C VAL A 319 9.69 24.99 4.78
N ARG A 320 9.13 26.01 5.48
CA ARG A 320 8.18 25.87 6.60
C ARG A 320 6.74 26.06 6.11
N SER A 321 5.74 25.39 6.70
CA SER A 321 4.31 25.58 6.34
C SER A 321 3.84 27.01 6.45
N VAL A 322 4.38 27.75 7.42
CA VAL A 322 4.02 29.15 7.69
C VAL A 322 4.31 30.05 6.48
N ASP A 323 5.36 29.74 5.70
CA ASP A 323 5.72 30.50 4.50
C ASP A 323 4.76 30.24 3.31
N PHE A 324 3.92 29.21 3.41
CA PHE A 324 2.93 28.83 2.40
C PHE A 324 1.49 29.13 2.79
N ALA A 325 1.21 29.33 4.08
CA ALA A 325 -0.15 29.45 4.62
C ALA A 325 -0.98 30.55 3.93
N ASP A 326 -0.32 31.62 3.49
CA ASP A 326 -0.98 32.77 2.83
C ASP A 326 -1.25 32.54 1.34
N ARG A 327 -0.58 31.56 0.70
CA ARG A 327 -0.62 31.34 -0.76
C ARG A 327 -1.29 30.03 -1.17
N PHE A 328 -1.19 29.02 -0.31
CA PHE A 328 -1.79 27.71 -0.49
C PHE A 328 -2.35 27.26 0.86
N THR A 329 -3.66 27.01 0.93
CA THR A 329 -4.24 26.47 2.16
C THR A 329 -3.77 25.03 2.39
N SER A 330 -3.81 24.55 3.63
CA SER A 330 -3.59 23.11 3.94
C SER A 330 -4.50 22.21 3.09
N LYS A 331 -5.70 22.72 2.78
CA LYS A 331 -6.67 22.08 1.88
C LYS A 331 -6.19 22.08 0.42
N ASP A 332 -5.64 23.17 -0.10
CA ASP A 332 -5.08 23.24 -1.46
C ASP A 332 -3.87 22.33 -1.64
N LEU A 333 -2.98 22.29 -0.64
CA LEU A 333 -1.82 21.40 -0.64
C LEU A 333 -2.29 19.94 -0.60
N ALA A 334 -3.21 19.61 0.31
CA ALA A 334 -3.85 18.30 0.38
C ALA A 334 -4.63 17.96 -0.89
N GLN A 335 -5.23 18.94 -1.59
CA GLN A 335 -6.00 18.73 -2.82
C GLN A 335 -5.10 18.55 -4.04
N ALA A 336 -3.96 19.25 -4.12
CA ALA A 336 -2.92 19.04 -5.13
C ALA A 336 -2.26 17.66 -4.95
N VAL A 337 -2.01 17.28 -3.71
CA VAL A 337 -1.59 15.93 -3.31
C VAL A 337 -2.64 14.87 -3.66
N LYS A 338 -3.92 15.14 -3.38
CA LYS A 338 -5.09 14.28 -3.62
C LYS A 338 -5.44 14.12 -5.10
N ALA A 339 -5.28 15.13 -5.95
CA ALA A 339 -5.76 15.10 -7.32
C ALA A 339 -4.72 14.58 -8.34
N ARG A 340 -3.43 14.55 -7.98
CA ARG A 340 -2.35 14.35 -8.96
C ARG A 340 -1.23 13.39 -8.53
N GLY A 341 -1.43 12.63 -7.45
CA GLY A 341 -0.42 11.69 -6.95
C GLY A 341 0.88 12.38 -6.51
N ALA A 342 0.74 13.57 -5.92
CA ALA A 342 1.88 14.39 -5.51
C ALA A 342 2.59 13.75 -4.29
N HIS A 343 3.92 13.77 -4.30
CA HIS A 343 4.74 13.34 -3.16
C HIS A 343 4.90 14.49 -2.17
N CYS A 344 4.19 14.45 -1.03
CA CYS A 344 4.60 15.23 0.14
C CYS A 344 5.84 14.59 0.76
N ILE A 345 6.83 15.39 1.15
CA ILE A 345 8.12 14.87 1.61
C ILE A 345 8.49 15.46 2.96
N TYR A 346 8.80 14.55 3.87
CA TYR A 346 9.20 14.81 5.23
C TYR A 346 8.14 15.52 6.08
N VAL A 347 7.50 14.71 6.94
CA VAL A 347 6.72 15.19 8.08
C VAL A 347 7.55 14.84 9.30
N LYS A 348 8.11 15.85 9.95
CA LYS A 348 8.62 15.64 11.30
C LYS A 348 7.43 15.69 12.25
N ALA A 349 6.88 14.52 12.59
CA ALA A 349 5.88 14.40 13.64
C ALA A 349 6.56 14.66 15.00
N THR A 350 6.52 15.91 15.47
CA THR A 350 6.82 16.23 16.87
C THR A 350 5.76 17.17 17.42
N THR A 351 5.36 16.93 18.66
CA THR A 351 4.18 17.42 19.39
C THR A 351 4.12 18.93 19.67
N LYS A 352 4.87 19.78 18.95
CA LYS A 352 4.85 21.23 19.13
C LYS A 352 5.12 21.96 17.82
N ALA A 353 4.25 22.91 17.49
CA ALA A 353 4.37 24.20 16.77
C ALA A 353 5.43 24.46 15.66
N ASP A 354 6.34 23.55 15.37
CA ASP A 354 7.41 23.67 14.38
C ASP A 354 7.30 22.55 13.34
N GLU A 355 6.12 22.43 12.73
CA GLU A 355 5.91 21.55 11.60
C GLU A 355 6.68 22.10 10.37
N ARG A 356 7.67 21.35 9.90
CA ARG A 356 8.39 21.63 8.65
C ARG A 356 7.86 20.69 7.58
N PHE A 357 7.46 21.24 6.44
CA PHE A 357 6.87 20.50 5.33
C PHE A 357 7.72 20.72 4.10
N CYS A 358 8.34 19.67 3.58
CA CYS A 358 9.02 19.71 2.29
C CYS A 358 8.11 19.16 1.19
N ALA A 359 8.17 19.75 0.01
CA ALA A 359 7.37 19.37 -1.15
C ALA A 359 8.17 18.54 -2.18
N ALA A 360 9.41 18.14 -1.87
CA ALA A 360 10.33 17.54 -2.84
C ALA A 360 11.21 16.43 -2.23
N SER A 361 11.47 15.36 -2.99
CA SER A 361 12.37 14.27 -2.62
C SER A 361 13.80 14.72 -2.81
N PRO A 362 14.79 14.02 -2.23
CA PRO A 362 16.19 14.28 -2.59
C PRO A 362 16.40 14.28 -4.12
N SER A 363 15.74 13.37 -4.84
CA SER A 363 15.77 13.33 -6.30
C SER A 363 15.08 14.53 -6.97
N VAL A 364 13.87 14.91 -6.55
CA VAL A 364 13.14 16.08 -7.10
C VAL A 364 13.87 17.38 -6.75
N HIS A 365 14.41 17.50 -5.54
CA HIS A 365 15.23 18.63 -5.10
C HIS A 365 16.49 18.77 -5.95
N ALA A 366 17.19 17.66 -6.19
CA ALA A 366 18.37 17.65 -7.04
C ALA A 366 18.06 18.01 -8.51
N LEU A 367 16.95 17.51 -9.05
CA LEU A 367 16.48 17.87 -10.39
C LEU A 367 16.11 19.35 -10.49
N LEU A 368 15.41 19.88 -9.49
CA LEU A 368 15.08 21.30 -9.40
C LEU A 368 16.36 22.16 -9.35
N LYS A 369 17.40 21.73 -8.62
CA LYS A 369 18.74 22.34 -8.62
C LYS A 369 19.44 22.29 -9.97
N GLN A 370 19.35 21.17 -10.68
CA GLN A 370 19.95 21.04 -12.00
C GLN A 370 19.23 21.95 -13.01
N LYS A 371 17.90 21.99 -13.01
CA LYS A 371 17.10 22.82 -13.91
C LYS A 371 17.30 24.32 -13.70
N THR A 372 17.34 24.78 -12.45
CA THR A 372 17.64 26.20 -12.13
C THR A 372 19.02 26.62 -12.61
N ARG A 373 20.02 25.71 -12.57
CA ARG A 373 21.37 25.96 -13.11
C ARG A 373 21.42 25.95 -14.65
N TRP A 374 20.64 25.11 -15.31
CA TRP A 374 20.71 24.91 -16.77
C TRP A 374 19.89 25.90 -17.58
N LEU A 375 18.73 26.34 -17.08
CA LEU A 375 17.83 27.14 -17.90
C LEU A 375 18.07 28.64 -17.80
N GLY A 376 18.77 29.16 -16.78
CA GLY A 376 18.83 30.61 -16.52
C GLY A 376 17.44 31.29 -16.42
N ILE A 377 16.38 30.49 -16.46
CA ILE A 377 14.97 30.84 -16.62
C ILE A 377 14.19 29.67 -16.02
N PHE A 378 14.03 29.75 -14.70
CA PHE A 378 12.81 29.39 -14.00
C PHE A 378 12.34 30.63 -13.27
#